data_AF-A0A2X0SHQ8-F1
#
_entry.id   AF-A0A2X0SHQ8-F1
#
_cell.length_a   1.000
_cell.length_b   1.000
_cell.length_c   1.000
_cell.angle_alpha   90.00
_cell.angle_beta   90.00
_cell.angle_gamma   90.00
#
_symmetry.space_group_name_H-M   'P 1'
#
loop_
_entity.id
_entity.type
_entity.pdbx_description
1 polymer ?
#
loop_
_entity_poly.entity_id
_entity_poly.type
_entity_poly.pdbx_seq_one_letter_code
_entity_poly.pdbx_strand_id
1 'polypeptide(L)'
;MMGSRTSKNAQNLSRVEESSWGEKRNDNFGYASDEERLAKRGLEDWELVETIPESQKKIPFWFIGVTVAVLLVAVGLSFPFWGLRPGDNRPWVDWGFIAAIFYVAAGSFFVRFMVNLYGSTLGGRLDSDKNCQEPPGKPDAQN
;
A
#
# COMPACT_ATOMS: atom_id res chain seq x y z
N MET A 1 70.11 19.10 -19.74
CA MET A 1 68.90 18.80 -20.53
C MET A 1 68.05 17.83 -19.72
N MET A 2 67.03 18.32 -19.02
CA MET A 2 66.12 17.50 -18.20
C MET A 2 64.78 17.46 -18.94
N GLY A 3 64.42 16.29 -19.49
CA GLY A 3 63.20 16.10 -20.27
C GLY A 3 61.95 16.22 -19.40
N SER A 4 61.07 17.13 -19.79
CA SER A 4 59.71 17.32 -19.26
C SER A 4 58.86 16.08 -19.56
N ARG A 5 58.45 15.35 -18.51
CA ARG A 5 57.44 14.29 -18.65
C ARG A 5 56.07 14.94 -18.75
N THR A 6 55.53 14.94 -19.95
CA THR A 6 54.15 15.32 -20.26
C THR A 6 53.18 14.32 -19.63
N SER A 7 52.45 14.76 -18.60
CA SER A 7 51.26 14.05 -18.12
C SER A 7 50.13 14.28 -19.13
N LYS A 8 49.95 13.33 -20.06
CA LYS A 8 48.77 13.25 -20.93
C LYS A 8 47.80 12.23 -20.35
N ASN A 9 46.52 12.60 -20.30
CA ASN A 9 45.33 11.85 -19.83
C ASN A 9 44.90 12.05 -18.37
N ALA A 10 44.59 13.29 -18.00
CA ALA A 10 43.43 13.49 -17.13
C ALA A 10 42.19 13.39 -18.02
N GLN A 11 41.60 12.19 -18.11
CA GLN A 11 40.25 12.10 -18.70
C GLN A 11 39.34 13.00 -17.88
N ASN A 12 38.61 13.87 -18.58
CA ASN A 12 37.65 14.79 -18.00
C ASN A 12 36.50 13.93 -17.46
N LEU A 13 36.61 13.51 -16.20
CA LEU A 13 35.51 12.86 -15.50
C LEU A 13 34.44 13.93 -15.32
N SER A 14 33.40 13.87 -16.15
CA SER A 14 32.21 14.70 -16.00
C SER A 14 31.73 14.58 -14.56
N ARG A 15 31.43 15.72 -13.94
CA ARG A 15 30.89 15.76 -12.57
C ARG A 15 29.67 14.84 -12.52
N VAL A 16 29.76 13.76 -11.76
CA VAL A 16 28.61 12.93 -11.43
C VAL A 16 27.70 13.84 -10.60
N GLU A 17 26.51 14.14 -11.10
CA GLU A 17 25.50 14.82 -10.28
C GLU A 17 25.30 14.03 -8.99
N GLU A 18 24.89 14.68 -7.90
CA GLU A 18 24.58 13.98 -6.65
C GLU A 18 23.23 13.28 -6.77
N SER A 19 23.14 12.00 -6.36
CA SER A 19 21.89 11.26 -6.50
C SER A 19 20.93 11.69 -5.40
N SER A 20 19.86 12.37 -5.80
CA SER A 20 18.68 12.63 -5.00
C SER A 20 17.84 11.35 -4.87
N TRP A 21 17.25 11.16 -3.70
CA TRP A 21 16.34 10.05 -3.44
C TRP A 21 15.05 10.23 -4.27
N GLY A 22 14.59 9.19 -4.97
CA GLY A 22 13.36 9.22 -5.79
C GLY A 22 13.50 9.83 -7.19
N GLU A 23 14.72 10.11 -7.66
CA GLU A 23 14.94 10.67 -9.00
C GLU A 23 15.59 9.63 -9.93
N LYS A 24 14.85 9.20 -10.95
CA LYS A 24 15.37 8.28 -11.97
C LYS A 24 16.30 9.03 -12.92
N ARG A 25 17.58 8.68 -12.88
CA ARG A 25 18.56 9.27 -13.79
C ARG A 25 18.43 8.72 -15.21
N ASN A 26 18.56 9.62 -16.17
CA ASN A 26 18.57 9.27 -17.60
C ASN A 26 19.95 8.78 -18.08
N ASP A 27 20.97 8.79 -17.21
CA ASP A 27 22.33 8.37 -17.55
C ASP A 27 22.55 6.85 -17.40
N ASN A 28 21.51 6.10 -16.98
CA ASN A 28 21.56 4.67 -16.68
C ASN A 28 22.78 4.29 -15.82
N PHE A 29 23.31 5.20 -14.99
CA PHE A 29 24.55 5.02 -14.23
C PHE A 29 25.77 4.59 -15.07
N GLY A 30 25.81 4.97 -16.36
CA GLY A 30 26.90 4.62 -17.28
C GLY A 30 26.76 3.26 -17.99
N TYR A 31 25.61 2.59 -17.86
CA TYR A 31 25.29 1.41 -18.68
C TYR A 31 24.74 1.79 -20.06
N ALA A 32 24.89 0.90 -21.06
CA ALA A 32 24.45 1.21 -22.42
C ALA A 32 22.93 1.26 -22.54
N SER A 33 22.22 0.53 -21.68
CA SER A 33 20.76 0.59 -21.57
C SER A 33 20.29 0.35 -20.13
N ASP A 34 19.03 0.72 -19.89
CA ASP A 34 18.34 0.47 -18.63
C ASP A 34 18.17 -1.05 -18.38
N GLU A 35 17.99 -1.87 -19.43
CA GLU A 35 17.94 -3.33 -19.28
C GLU A 35 19.29 -3.92 -18.87
N GLU A 36 20.39 -3.41 -19.45
CA GLU A 36 21.74 -3.84 -19.07
C GLU A 36 22.04 -3.46 -17.61
N ARG A 37 21.62 -2.27 -17.18
CA ARG A 37 21.72 -1.84 -15.79
C ARG A 37 20.94 -2.78 -14.88
N LEU A 38 19.66 -3.04 -15.18
CA LEU A 38 18.82 -3.91 -14.36
C LEU A 38 19.39 -5.33 -14.25
N ALA A 39 19.97 -5.84 -15.34
CA ALA A 39 20.59 -7.17 -15.36
C ALA A 39 21.89 -7.26 -14.56
N LYS A 40 22.72 -6.20 -14.54
CA LYS A 40 24.02 -6.19 -13.86
C LYS A 40 23.95 -5.66 -12.42
N ARG A 41 23.19 -4.60 -12.20
CA ARG A 41 23.10 -3.85 -10.94
C ARG A 41 21.83 -4.17 -10.14
N GLY A 42 20.76 -4.60 -10.80
CA GLY A 42 19.46 -4.80 -10.16
C GLY A 42 18.67 -3.50 -9.97
N LEU A 43 17.53 -3.61 -9.28
CA LEU A 43 16.74 -2.46 -8.83
C LEU A 43 17.37 -1.83 -7.59
N GLU A 44 17.33 -0.51 -7.52
CA GLU A 44 17.64 0.20 -6.29
C GLU A 44 16.49 0.04 -5.26
N ASP A 45 16.77 0.14 -3.96
CA ASP A 45 15.79 -0.08 -2.87
C ASP A 45 14.49 0.73 -3.04
N TRP A 46 14.59 1.93 -3.61
CA TRP A 46 13.45 2.79 -3.91
C TRP A 46 12.68 2.35 -5.16
N GLU A 47 13.39 1.91 -6.22
CA GLU A 47 12.76 1.32 -7.41
C GLU A 47 12.00 0.04 -7.03
N LEU A 48 12.52 -0.71 -6.04
CA LEU A 48 11.86 -1.92 -5.53
C LEU A 48 10.52 -1.56 -4.89
N VAL A 49 10.46 -0.51 -4.08
CA VAL A 49 9.20 -0.01 -3.49
C VAL A 49 8.20 0.40 -4.57
N GLU A 50 8.66 1.05 -5.64
CA GLU A 50 7.80 1.46 -6.76
C GLU A 50 7.31 0.29 -7.64
N THR A 51 8.08 -0.80 -7.68
CA THR A 51 7.74 -1.99 -8.48
C THR A 51 6.97 -3.06 -7.72
N ILE A 52 6.85 -2.95 -6.39
CA ILE A 52 5.96 -3.83 -5.62
C ILE A 52 4.54 -3.63 -6.15
N PRO A 53 3.92 -4.65 -6.75
CA PRO A 53 2.51 -4.55 -7.09
C PRO A 53 1.77 -4.37 -5.76
N GLU A 54 0.99 -3.30 -5.65
CA GLU A 54 0.12 -3.17 -4.49
C GLU A 54 -0.69 -4.46 -4.35
N SER A 55 -0.69 -5.04 -3.15
CA SER A 55 -1.48 -6.23 -2.83
C SER A 55 -2.97 -5.87 -2.89
N GLN A 56 -3.50 -5.80 -4.11
CA GLN A 56 -4.80 -5.26 -4.50
C GLN A 56 -5.94 -6.27 -4.34
N LYS A 57 -5.79 -7.33 -3.53
CA LYS A 57 -6.93 -8.21 -3.23
C LYS A 57 -7.69 -7.70 -2.01
N LYS A 58 -8.67 -6.85 -2.29
CA LYS A 58 -9.74 -6.51 -1.35
C LYS A 58 -10.34 -7.81 -0.79
N ILE A 59 -10.56 -7.84 0.52
CA ILE A 59 -11.22 -8.97 1.19
C ILE A 59 -12.60 -9.15 0.56
N PRO A 60 -12.94 -10.34 0.04
CA PRO A 60 -14.23 -10.57 -0.58
C PRO A 60 -15.38 -10.33 0.40
N PHE A 61 -16.46 -9.68 -0.05
CA PHE A 61 -17.61 -9.37 0.81
C PHE A 61 -18.25 -10.62 1.44
N TRP A 62 -18.20 -11.78 0.76
CA TRP A 62 -18.71 -13.03 1.34
C TRP A 62 -17.91 -13.46 2.58
N PHE A 63 -16.60 -13.18 2.64
CA PHE A 63 -15.74 -13.56 3.78
C PHE A 63 -16.15 -12.83 5.04
N ILE A 64 -16.55 -11.56 4.89
CA ILE A 64 -17.14 -10.77 5.98
C ILE A 64 -18.47 -11.42 6.41
N GLY A 65 -19.33 -11.79 5.46
CA GLY A 65 -20.59 -12.48 5.75
C GLY A 65 -20.40 -13.80 6.51
N VAL A 66 -19.45 -14.64 6.09
CA VAL A 66 -19.08 -15.88 6.78
C VAL A 66 -18.56 -15.60 8.19
N THR A 67 -17.70 -14.60 8.34
CA THR A 67 -17.15 -14.20 9.65
C THR A 67 -18.26 -13.79 10.62
N VAL A 68 -19.21 -12.96 10.16
CA VAL A 68 -20.37 -12.54 10.98
C VAL A 68 -21.24 -13.75 11.35
N ALA A 69 -21.49 -14.67 10.41
CA ALA A 69 -22.26 -15.88 10.68
C ALA A 69 -21.60 -16.77 11.75
N VAL A 70 -20.29 -16.99 11.65
CA VAL A 70 -19.53 -17.77 12.64
C VAL A 70 -19.56 -17.08 14.02
N LEU A 71 -19.43 -15.76 14.07
CA LEU A 71 -19.54 -15.00 15.32
C LEU A 71 -20.93 -15.16 15.97
N LEU A 72 -22.01 -15.09 15.19
CA LEU A 72 -23.36 -15.30 15.70
C LEU A 72 -23.57 -16.72 16.23
N VAL A 73 -23.02 -17.73 15.54
CA VAL A 73 -23.06 -19.13 16.03
C VAL A 73 -22.27 -19.28 17.32
N ALA A 74 -21.07 -18.69 17.42
CA ALA A 74 -20.25 -18.73 18.63
C ALA A 74 -20.94 -18.06 19.82
N VAL A 75 -21.57 -16.90 19.61
CA VAL A 75 -22.40 -16.23 20.62
C VAL A 75 -23.60 -17.10 20.99
N GLY A 76 -24.27 -17.70 20.01
CA GLY A 76 -25.40 -18.62 20.21
C GLY A 76 -25.04 -19.82 21.09
N LEU A 77 -23.89 -20.44 20.83
CA LEU A 77 -23.34 -21.53 21.63
C LEU A 77 -22.87 -21.08 23.02
N SER A 78 -22.64 -19.78 23.21
CA SER A 78 -22.25 -19.21 24.50
C SER A 78 -23.46 -18.97 25.43
N PHE A 79 -24.70 -18.98 24.91
CA PHE A 79 -25.90 -18.73 25.73
C PHE A 79 -26.12 -19.69 26.91
N PRO A 80 -25.88 -21.02 26.81
CA PRO A 80 -25.98 -21.92 27.96
C PRO A 80 -25.01 -21.57 29.10
N PHE A 81 -23.94 -20.83 28.80
CA PHE A 81 -22.96 -20.36 29.77
C PHE A 81 -23.31 -18.97 30.32
N TRP A 82 -24.20 -18.23 29.65
CA TRP A 82 -24.70 -16.92 30.04
C TRP A 82 -26.01 -17.08 30.82
N GLY A 83 -25.95 -17.68 32.00
CA GLY A 83 -27.11 -17.92 32.85
C GLY A 83 -26.87 -17.51 34.29
N LEU A 84 -27.94 -17.09 34.96
CA LEU A 84 -27.90 -16.85 36.41
C LEU A 84 -27.68 -18.18 37.11
N ARG A 85 -26.51 -18.31 37.75
CA ARG A 85 -26.23 -19.45 38.61
C ARG A 85 -27.21 -19.41 39.79
N PRO A 86 -27.71 -20.55 40.30
CA PRO A 86 -28.54 -20.55 41.50
C PRO A 86 -27.86 -19.75 42.63
N GLY A 87 -28.53 -18.68 43.09
CA GLY A 87 -28.02 -17.72 44.07
C GLY A 87 -27.60 -16.34 43.51
N ASP A 88 -27.55 -16.17 42.19
CA ASP A 88 -27.28 -14.86 41.57
C ASP A 88 -28.58 -14.12 41.25
N ASN A 89 -28.75 -12.93 41.83
CA ASN A 89 -29.95 -12.10 41.70
C ASN A 89 -29.77 -10.93 40.72
N ARG A 90 -28.64 -10.89 40.00
CA ARG A 90 -28.36 -9.82 39.04
C ARG A 90 -29.30 -9.94 37.83
N PRO A 91 -29.82 -8.84 37.28
CA PRO A 91 -30.55 -8.90 36.03
C PRO A 91 -29.61 -9.30 34.88
N TRP A 92 -30.08 -10.20 34.02
CA TRP A 92 -29.29 -10.71 32.88
C TRP A 92 -29.03 -9.65 31.81
N VAL A 93 -29.97 -8.72 31.60
CA VAL A 93 -29.82 -7.53 30.77
C VAL A 93 -29.84 -6.32 31.68
N ASP A 94 -28.73 -5.58 31.70
CA ASP A 94 -28.57 -4.35 32.46
C ASP A 94 -28.19 -3.17 31.54
N TRP A 95 -27.98 -2.00 32.14
CA TRP A 95 -27.51 -0.82 31.42
C TRP A 95 -26.11 -0.99 30.82
N GLY A 96 -25.29 -1.88 31.37
CA GLY A 96 -23.99 -2.26 30.83
C GLY A 96 -24.12 -3.00 29.49
N PHE A 97 -25.14 -3.85 29.34
CA PHE A 97 -25.43 -4.50 28.06
C PHE A 97 -25.84 -3.50 26.97
N ILE A 98 -26.67 -2.52 27.32
CA ILE A 98 -27.05 -1.43 26.40
C ILE A 98 -25.82 -0.59 26.03
N ALA A 99 -24.99 -0.23 27.02
CA ALA A 99 -23.75 0.51 26.80
C ALA A 99 -22.75 -0.27 25.93
N ALA A 100 -22.67 -1.59 26.09
CA ALA A 100 -21.82 -2.46 25.28
C ALA A 100 -22.27 -2.49 23.81
N ILE A 101 -23.57 -2.62 23.55
CA ILE A 101 -24.11 -2.54 22.18
C ILE A 101 -23.79 -1.17 21.56
N PHE A 102 -24.00 -0.10 22.31
CA PHE A 102 -23.68 1.25 21.85
C PHE A 102 -22.18 1.41 21.56
N TYR A 103 -21.31 0.92 22.42
CA TYR A 103 -19.87 0.97 22.25
C TYR A 103 -19.42 0.22 20.98
N VAL A 104 -19.93 -0.99 20.76
CA VAL A 104 -19.62 -1.77 19.55
C VAL A 104 -20.14 -1.06 18.30
N ALA A 105 -21.34 -0.49 18.34
CA ALA A 105 -21.90 0.27 17.22
C ALA A 105 -21.07 1.54 16.92
N ALA A 106 -20.71 2.31 17.93
CA ALA A 106 -19.89 3.51 17.79
C ALA A 106 -18.48 3.20 17.27
N GLY A 107 -17.84 2.16 17.79
CA GLY A 107 -16.54 1.69 17.31
C GLY A 107 -16.61 1.19 15.86
N SER A 108 -17.64 0.41 15.52
CA SER A 108 -17.87 -0.06 14.15
C SER A 108 -18.11 1.10 13.18
N PHE A 109 -18.86 2.11 13.62
CA PHE A 109 -19.08 3.34 12.85
C PHE A 109 -17.77 4.11 12.66
N PHE A 110 -16.97 4.28 13.72
CA PHE A 110 -15.68 4.97 13.66
C PHE A 110 -14.71 4.27 12.70
N VAL A 111 -14.57 2.94 12.80
CA VAL A 111 -13.72 2.16 11.90
C VAL A 111 -14.23 2.28 10.46
N ARG A 112 -15.54 2.15 10.23
CA ARG A 112 -16.13 2.32 8.89
C ARG A 112 -15.88 3.73 8.35
N PHE A 113 -15.99 4.76 9.20
CA PHE A 113 -15.71 6.14 8.84
C PHE A 113 -14.24 6.33 8.46
N MET A 114 -13.30 5.82 9.25
CA MET A 114 -11.87 5.87 8.95
C MET A 114 -11.51 5.10 7.68
N VAL A 115 -12.00 3.87 7.52
CA VAL A 115 -11.78 3.07 6.30
C VAL A 115 -12.36 3.76 5.07
N ASN A 116 -13.53 4.39 5.18
CA ASN A 116 -14.10 5.15 4.06
C ASN A 116 -13.37 6.48 3.83
N LEU A 117 -12.88 7.16 4.86
CA LEU A 117 -12.14 8.42 4.73
C LEU A 117 -10.78 8.19 4.05
N TYR A 118 -10.03 7.18 4.50
CA TYR A 118 -8.72 6.81 3.95
C TYR A 118 -8.79 5.93 2.70
N GLY A 119 -9.93 5.27 2.45
CA GLY A 119 -10.16 4.43 1.29
C GLY A 119 -10.99 5.08 0.18
N SER A 120 -11.54 6.28 0.39
CA SER A 120 -12.21 7.06 -0.65
C SER A 120 -11.30 8.15 -1.19
N THR A 121 -11.49 8.48 -2.46
CA THR A 121 -10.81 9.54 -3.21
C THR A 121 -10.89 10.95 -2.60
N LEU A 122 -11.59 11.14 -1.48
CA LEU A 122 -11.70 12.40 -0.72
C LEU A 122 -10.63 12.54 0.38
N GLY A 123 -9.99 11.45 0.83
CA GLY A 123 -8.88 11.47 1.80
C GLY A 123 -7.50 11.75 1.20
N GLY A 124 -7.47 12.29 -0.02
CA GLY A 124 -6.30 12.34 -0.87
C GLY A 124 -6.23 11.09 -1.73
N ARG A 125 -6.47 11.26 -3.03
CA ARG A 125 -5.66 10.51 -4.00
C ARG A 125 -4.22 10.75 -3.56
N LEU A 126 -3.51 9.71 -3.14
CA LEU A 126 -2.05 9.79 -3.16
C LEU A 126 -1.70 10.14 -4.61
N ASP A 127 -0.85 11.14 -4.81
CA ASP A 127 -0.43 11.60 -6.15
C ASP A 127 0.25 10.49 -6.99
N SER A 128 0.41 9.29 -6.42
CA SER A 128 0.86 8.06 -7.05
C SER A 128 -0.14 7.40 -8.03
N ASP A 129 -1.39 7.89 -8.13
CA ASP A 129 -2.38 7.40 -9.13
C ASP A 129 -2.12 7.95 -10.55
N LYS A 130 -0.88 7.86 -11.05
CA LYS A 130 -0.55 8.11 -12.46
C LYS A 130 -0.05 6.84 -13.12
N ASN A 131 -1.00 6.03 -13.60
CA ASN A 131 -0.88 5.20 -14.80
C ASN A 131 -2.30 4.71 -15.16
N CYS A 132 -2.77 4.66 -16.41
CA CYS A 132 -2.10 4.71 -17.69
C CYS A 132 -3.17 5.01 -18.77
N GLN A 133 -2.82 5.89 -19.72
CA GLN A 133 -3.07 5.76 -21.16
C GLN A 133 -4.51 5.90 -21.71
N GLU A 134 -4.79 7.12 -22.18
CA GLU A 134 -5.40 7.32 -23.50
C GLU A 134 -4.38 6.88 -24.57
N PRO A 135 -4.73 6.00 -25.53
CA PRO A 135 -3.78 5.56 -26.56
C PRO A 135 -3.49 6.70 -27.56
N PRO A 136 -2.22 6.92 -27.96
CA PRO A 136 -1.88 7.91 -28.96
C PRO A 136 -2.45 7.53 -30.33
N GLY A 137 -2.87 8.55 -31.07
CA GLY A 137 -3.54 8.46 -32.37
C GLY A 137 -2.93 7.46 -33.34
N LYS A 138 -3.82 6.71 -33.99
CA LYS A 138 -3.52 5.98 -35.23
C LYS A 138 -3.03 6.98 -36.29
N PRO A 139 -1.95 6.70 -37.03
CA PRO A 139 -1.62 7.46 -38.22
C PRO A 139 -2.64 7.20 -39.33
N ASP A 140 -2.96 8.26 -40.04
CA ASP A 140 -3.92 8.34 -41.14
C ASP A 140 -3.49 7.40 -42.27
N ALA A 141 -4.31 6.38 -42.55
CA ALA A 141 -4.21 5.63 -43.79
C ALA A 141 -4.77 6.50 -44.91
N GLN A 142 -3.88 7.08 -45.72
CA GLN A 142 -4.21 7.75 -46.97
C GLN A 142 -4.85 6.73 -47.93
N ASN A 143 -6.03 7.07 -48.45
CA ASN A 143 -6.64 6.51 -49.67
C ASN A 143 -6.43 7.53 -50.79
#